data_AF-A0A932WWY4-F1
#
_entry.id   AF-A0A932WWY4-F1
#
_cell.length_a   1.000
_cell.length_b   1.000
_cell.length_c   1.000
_cell.angle_alpha   90.00
_cell.angle_beta   90.00
_cell.angle_gamma   90.00
#
_symmetry.space_group_name_H-M   'P 1'
#
loop_
_entity.id
_entity.type
_entity.pdbx_description
1 polymer ?
#
loop_
_entity_poly.entity_id
_entity_poly.type
_entity_poly.pdbx_seq_one_letter_code
_entity_poly.pdbx_strand_id
1 'polypeptide(L)'
;MNESRPITHLPSPRPRVPGWARAALYLVAWFLLYAALASVGGVLAWGIGAAIPLAPTDPAGLAQAWITLAIICWLVLLGTVWLTAVFWRNLDRRPAQEFGFHPPQLWLRDTMAGLVLGAAAIFTVVLLGALAGWYRVRSPANAAEAARVLGAALLVLLPAAAVEEVAMRGYVLQT
;
A
#
# COMPACT_ATOMS: atom_id res chain seq x y z
N MET A 1 44.09 4.79 10.07
CA MET A 1 43.53 5.09 8.74
C MET A 1 43.18 3.76 8.10
N ASN A 2 41.89 3.47 7.91
CA ASN A 2 41.42 2.21 7.32
C ASN A 2 41.07 2.52 5.87
N GLU A 3 41.93 2.14 4.93
CA GLU A 3 41.69 2.30 3.50
C GLU A 3 40.57 1.34 3.07
N SER A 4 39.35 1.86 2.98
CA SER A 4 38.23 1.15 2.38
C SER A 4 38.57 0.84 0.92
N ARG A 5 38.82 -0.44 0.62
CA ARG A 5 39.07 -0.89 -0.76
C ARG A 5 37.90 -0.46 -1.66
N PRO A 6 38.19 0.06 -2.87
CA PRO A 6 37.16 0.45 -3.82
C PRO A 6 36.31 -0.78 -4.18
N ILE A 7 35.01 -0.72 -3.89
CA ILE A 7 34.05 -1.73 -4.33
C ILE A 7 33.98 -1.63 -5.85
N THR A 8 34.60 -2.56 -6.56
CA THR A 8 34.45 -2.73 -7.99
C THR A 8 33.04 -3.22 -8.27
N HIS A 9 32.12 -2.28 -8.52
CA HIS A 9 30.78 -2.59 -9.01
C HIS A 9 30.90 -3.24 -10.39
N LEU A 10 30.80 -4.57 -10.44
CA LEU A 10 30.63 -5.27 -11.70
C LEU A 10 29.29 -4.82 -12.32
N PRO A 11 29.25 -4.51 -13.63
CA PRO A 11 28.04 -4.03 -14.28
C PRO A 11 26.93 -5.08 -14.19
N SER A 12 25.77 -4.67 -13.68
CA SER A 12 24.60 -5.53 -13.53
C SER A 12 24.17 -6.06 -14.91
N PRO A 13 23.81 -7.36 -15.04
CA PRO A 13 23.34 -7.92 -16.30
C PRO A 13 22.15 -7.12 -16.84
N ARG A 14 22.19 -6.73 -18.13
CA ARG A 14 21.07 -6.03 -18.75
C ARG A 14 19.84 -6.97 -18.81
N PRO A 15 18.64 -6.51 -18.41
CA PRO A 15 17.43 -7.30 -18.53
C PRO A 15 17.13 -7.60 -20.00
N ARG A 16 16.57 -8.79 -20.27
CA ARG A 16 16.26 -9.26 -21.63
C ARG A 16 14.99 -8.62 -22.22
N VAL A 17 14.13 -8.08 -21.36
CA VAL A 17 12.80 -7.56 -21.71
C VAL A 17 12.80 -6.05 -21.49
N PRO A 18 12.21 -5.23 -22.39
CA PRO A 18 12.14 -3.78 -22.21
C PRO A 18 11.32 -3.41 -20.97
N GLY A 19 11.66 -2.27 -20.34
CA GLY A 19 11.06 -1.80 -19.09
C GLY A 19 9.53 -1.80 -19.08
N TRP A 20 8.92 -1.15 -20.06
CA TRP A 20 7.46 -1.05 -20.18
C TRP A 20 6.77 -2.43 -20.24
N ALA A 21 7.38 -3.43 -20.87
CA ALA A 21 6.79 -4.77 -20.99
C ALA A 21 6.88 -5.52 -19.66
N ARG A 22 7.96 -5.31 -18.88
CA ARG A 22 8.07 -5.85 -17.51
C ARG A 22 7.03 -5.20 -16.59
N ALA A 23 6.86 -3.89 -16.66
CA ALA A 23 5.84 -3.16 -15.91
C ALA A 23 4.42 -3.66 -16.24
N ALA A 24 4.10 -3.82 -17.53
CA ALA A 24 2.82 -4.35 -17.97
C ALA A 24 2.58 -5.79 -17.46
N LEU A 25 3.56 -6.68 -17.59
CA LEU A 25 3.47 -8.06 -17.09
C LEU A 25 3.26 -8.08 -15.57
N TYR A 26 3.98 -7.24 -14.84
CA TYR A 26 3.83 -7.10 -13.39
C TYR A 26 2.43 -6.63 -13.02
N LEU A 27 1.90 -5.58 -13.66
CA LEU A 27 0.56 -5.08 -13.38
C LEU A 27 -0.51 -6.12 -13.66
N VAL A 28 -0.42 -6.86 -14.77
CA VAL A 28 -1.35 -7.95 -15.05
C VAL A 28 -1.29 -9.02 -13.96
N ALA A 29 -0.08 -9.47 -13.59
CA ALA A 29 0.09 -10.45 -12.52
C ALA A 29 -0.45 -9.92 -11.18
N TRP A 30 -0.25 -8.64 -10.89
CA TRP A 30 -0.69 -7.99 -9.67
C TRP A 30 -2.22 -7.89 -9.61
N PHE A 31 -2.91 -7.52 -10.69
CA PHE A 31 -4.38 -7.50 -10.71
C PHE A 31 -4.99 -8.89 -10.53
N LEU A 32 -4.40 -9.93 -11.14
CA LEU A 32 -4.83 -11.30 -10.95
C LEU A 32 -4.64 -11.77 -9.51
N LEU A 33 -3.47 -11.47 -8.93
CA LEU A 33 -3.17 -11.78 -7.54
C LEU A 33 -4.10 -11.03 -6.58
N TYR A 34 -4.34 -9.73 -6.82
CA TYR A 34 -5.26 -8.90 -6.05
C TYR A 34 -6.67 -9.52 -6.04
N ALA A 35 -7.21 -9.88 -7.20
CA ALA A 35 -8.54 -10.49 -7.29
C ALA A 35 -8.63 -11.82 -6.52
N ALA A 36 -7.59 -12.66 -6.64
CA ALA A 36 -7.52 -13.94 -5.92
C ALA A 36 -7.46 -13.72 -4.39
N LEU A 37 -6.58 -12.83 -3.92
CA LEU A 37 -6.41 -12.57 -2.49
C LEU A 37 -7.58 -11.82 -1.88
N ALA A 38 -8.23 -10.92 -2.61
CA ALA A 38 -9.47 -10.28 -2.17
C ALA A 38 -10.59 -11.31 -1.99
N SER A 39 -10.70 -12.29 -2.90
CA SER A 39 -11.67 -13.38 -2.78
C SER A 39 -11.37 -14.26 -1.56
N VAL A 40 -10.11 -14.65 -1.35
CA VAL A 40 -9.67 -15.40 -0.16
C VAL A 40 -9.96 -14.62 1.12
N GLY A 41 -9.63 -13.33 1.17
CA GLY A 41 -9.89 -12.47 2.32
C GLY A 41 -11.38 -12.34 2.64
N GLY A 42 -12.22 -12.22 1.61
CA GLY A 42 -13.68 -12.23 1.76
C GLY A 42 -14.22 -13.54 2.34
N VAL A 43 -13.72 -14.69 1.87
CA VAL A 43 -14.10 -16.01 2.40
C VAL A 43 -13.65 -16.19 3.86
N LEU A 44 -12.43 -15.75 4.20
CA LEU A 44 -11.93 -15.80 5.58
C LEU A 44 -12.75 -14.92 6.51
N ALA A 45 -13.06 -13.70 6.08
CA ALA A 45 -13.90 -12.77 6.82
C ALA A 45 -15.32 -13.32 7.05
N TRP A 46 -15.91 -13.93 6.02
CA TRP A 46 -17.20 -14.61 6.13
C TRP A 46 -17.16 -15.75 7.16
N GLY A 47 -16.10 -16.57 7.13
CA GLY A 47 -15.94 -17.71 8.03
C GLY A 47 -15.84 -17.33 9.52
N ILE A 48 -15.41 -16.11 9.83
CA ILE A 48 -15.37 -15.57 11.20
C ILE A 48 -16.59 -14.70 11.55
N GLY A 49 -17.59 -14.62 10.66
CA GLY A 49 -18.80 -13.83 10.86
C GLY A 49 -18.60 -12.31 10.74
N ALA A 50 -17.52 -11.85 10.08
CA ALA A 50 -17.32 -10.43 9.83
C ALA A 50 -18.29 -9.90 8.76
N ALA A 51 -18.67 -8.63 8.87
CA ALA A 51 -19.56 -8.00 7.91
C ALA A 51 -18.89 -7.89 6.52
N ILE A 52 -19.63 -8.23 5.46
CA ILE A 52 -19.17 -8.13 4.08
C ILE A 52 -19.85 -6.92 3.44
N PRO A 53 -19.09 -6.00 2.83
CA PRO A 53 -19.68 -4.87 2.16
C PRO A 53 -20.38 -5.35 0.88
N LEU A 54 -21.68 -5.14 0.77
CA LEU A 54 -22.48 -5.54 -0.39
C LEU A 54 -22.25 -4.61 -1.59
N ALA A 55 -21.87 -3.35 -1.33
CA ALA A 55 -21.58 -2.36 -2.34
C ALA A 55 -20.42 -1.45 -1.90
N PRO A 56 -19.49 -1.09 -2.81
CA PRO A 56 -18.41 -0.15 -2.52
C PRO A 56 -18.90 1.30 -2.37
N THR A 57 -20.16 1.57 -2.69
CA THR A 57 -20.78 2.89 -2.59
C THR A 57 -21.60 3.09 -1.32
N ASP A 58 -21.74 2.07 -0.46
CA ASP A 58 -22.45 2.16 0.82
C ASP A 58 -21.46 2.49 1.95
N PRO A 59 -21.41 3.75 2.43
CA PRO A 59 -20.47 4.14 3.47
C PRO A 59 -20.74 3.45 4.81
N ALA A 60 -22.01 3.14 5.10
CA ALA A 60 -22.38 2.49 6.36
C ALA A 60 -21.93 1.02 6.37
N GLY A 61 -22.17 0.30 5.26
CA GLY A 61 -21.67 -1.06 5.06
C GLY A 61 -20.15 -1.14 5.13
N LEU A 62 -19.43 -0.21 4.48
CA LEU A 62 -17.98 -0.15 4.55
C LEU A 62 -17.44 0.11 5.97
N ALA A 63 -18.09 1.00 6.73
CA ALA A 63 -17.71 1.27 8.11
C ALA A 63 -17.90 0.04 9.02
N GLN A 64 -18.93 -0.78 8.76
CA GLN A 64 -19.16 -2.03 9.50
C GLN A 64 -18.21 -3.15 9.07
N ALA A 65 -17.79 -3.15 7.80
CA ALA A 65 -16.93 -4.17 7.21
C ALA A 65 -15.41 -3.92 7.41
N TRP A 66 -15.01 -3.07 8.34
CA TRP A 66 -13.59 -2.69 8.52
C TRP A 66 -12.67 -3.89 8.80
N ILE A 67 -13.15 -4.93 9.49
CA ILE A 67 -12.39 -6.17 9.74
C ILE A 67 -12.12 -6.90 8.41
N THR A 68 -13.14 -7.06 7.58
CA THR A 68 -13.05 -7.67 6.25
C THR A 68 -12.08 -6.91 5.36
N LEU A 69 -12.21 -5.58 5.33
CA LEU A 69 -11.30 -4.72 4.58
C LEU A 69 -9.85 -4.84 5.08
N ALA A 70 -9.64 -4.87 6.41
CA ALA A 70 -8.32 -5.05 6.99
C ALA A 70 -7.70 -6.39 6.56
N ILE A 71 -8.44 -7.50 6.69
CA ILE A 71 -7.98 -8.83 6.28
C ILE A 71 -7.54 -8.81 4.80
N ILE A 72 -8.39 -8.26 3.92
CA ILE A 72 -8.09 -8.16 2.49
C ILE A 72 -6.83 -7.32 2.26
N CYS A 73 -6.73 -6.12 2.83
CA CYS A 73 -5.60 -5.23 2.62
C CYS A 73 -4.28 -5.86 3.11
N TRP A 74 -4.28 -6.55 4.26
CA TRP A 74 -3.09 -7.23 4.76
C TRP A 74 -2.69 -8.42 3.89
N LEU A 75 -3.64 -9.22 3.41
CA LEU A 75 -3.34 -10.31 2.47
C LEU A 75 -2.77 -9.77 1.17
N VAL A 76 -3.38 -8.72 0.60
CA VAL A 76 -2.91 -8.05 -0.61
C VAL A 76 -1.51 -7.46 -0.42
N LEU A 77 -1.20 -6.88 0.74
CA LEU A 77 0.15 -6.40 1.05
C LEU A 77 1.16 -7.54 1.02
N LEU A 78 0.90 -8.64 1.73
CA LEU A 78 1.79 -9.80 1.74
C LEU A 78 1.97 -10.39 0.33
N GLY A 79 0.89 -10.49 -0.43
CA GLY A 79 0.92 -10.93 -1.83
C GLY A 79 1.73 -9.99 -2.72
N THR A 80 1.55 -8.68 -2.58
CA THR A 80 2.28 -7.66 -3.36
C THR A 80 3.77 -7.71 -3.08
N VAL A 81 4.17 -7.81 -1.80
CA VAL A 81 5.58 -7.97 -1.40
C VAL A 81 6.16 -9.25 -2.00
N TRP A 82 5.43 -10.37 -1.91
CA TRP A 82 5.83 -11.65 -2.49
C TRP A 82 6.01 -11.55 -4.02
N LEU A 83 5.02 -10.99 -4.73
CA LEU A 83 5.05 -10.85 -6.18
C LEU A 83 6.21 -9.98 -6.64
N THR A 84 6.43 -8.86 -5.96
CA THR A 84 7.54 -7.94 -6.24
C THR A 84 8.87 -8.68 -6.07
N ALA A 85 9.04 -9.44 -4.98
CA ALA A 85 10.24 -10.23 -4.75
C ALA A 85 10.46 -11.31 -5.83
N VAL A 86 9.39 -11.97 -6.29
CA VAL A 86 9.43 -12.97 -7.37
C VAL A 86 9.88 -12.35 -8.69
N PHE A 87 9.28 -11.24 -9.09
CA PHE A 87 9.65 -10.54 -10.33
C PHE A 87 11.09 -10.02 -10.28
N TRP A 88 11.46 -9.39 -9.17
CA TRP A 88 12.81 -8.87 -8.96
C TRP A 88 13.87 -9.97 -9.06
N ARG A 89 13.64 -11.11 -8.39
CA ARG A 89 14.60 -12.23 -8.36
C ARG A 89 14.68 -12.97 -9.68
N ASN A 90 13.54 -13.24 -10.32
CA ASN A 90 13.48 -14.16 -11.45
C ASN A 90 13.57 -13.43 -12.81
N LEU A 91 12.92 -12.28 -12.94
CA LEU A 91 12.87 -11.53 -14.19
C LEU A 91 14.04 -10.54 -14.30
N ASP A 92 14.31 -9.80 -13.22
CA ASP A 92 15.31 -8.74 -13.23
C ASP A 92 16.69 -9.21 -12.79
N ARG A 93 16.75 -10.32 -12.04
CA ARG A 93 18.00 -10.92 -11.50
C ARG A 93 18.86 -9.90 -10.76
N ARG A 94 18.23 -8.88 -10.17
CA ARG A 94 18.90 -7.83 -9.41
C ARG A 94 19.20 -8.33 -8.00
N PRO A 95 20.34 -7.96 -7.40
CA PRO A 95 20.63 -8.29 -6.02
C PRO A 95 19.61 -7.64 -5.07
N ALA A 96 19.27 -8.33 -3.98
CA ALA A 96 18.30 -7.84 -2.99
C ALA A 96 18.76 -6.55 -2.28
N GLN A 97 20.03 -6.20 -2.38
CA GLN A 97 20.61 -4.98 -1.81
C GLN A 97 20.14 -3.72 -2.55
N GLU A 98 19.77 -3.85 -3.83
CA GLU A 98 19.27 -2.75 -4.66
C GLU A 98 17.80 -2.43 -4.40
N PHE A 99 17.11 -3.20 -3.55
CA PHE A 99 15.67 -3.04 -3.27
C PHE A 99 15.34 -1.75 -2.51
N GLY A 100 16.35 -1.00 -2.06
CA GLY A 100 16.14 0.30 -1.40
C GLY A 100 15.68 0.21 0.05
N PHE A 101 15.78 -0.95 0.72
CA PHE A 101 15.47 -1.11 2.15
C PHE A 101 16.47 -0.39 3.10
N HIS A 102 17.27 0.53 2.59
CA HIS A 102 18.16 1.33 3.40
C HIS A 102 17.40 2.58 3.84
N PRO A 103 17.03 2.71 5.13
CA PRO A 103 16.37 3.92 5.60
C PRO A 103 17.32 5.11 5.35
N PRO A 104 16.88 6.15 4.61
CA PRO A 104 17.72 7.32 4.40
C PRO A 104 17.99 8.01 5.74
N GLN A 105 19.13 8.69 5.87
CA GLN A 105 19.51 9.39 7.10
C GLN A 105 18.44 10.40 7.57
N LEU A 106 17.58 10.87 6.67
CA LEU A 106 16.52 11.86 6.91
C LEU A 106 15.11 11.28 6.81
N TRP A 107 14.94 9.95 6.93
CA TRP A 107 13.66 9.27 6.76
C TRP A 107 12.53 9.87 7.59
N LEU A 108 12.82 10.27 8.83
CA LEU A 108 11.81 10.87 9.71
C LEU A 108 11.34 12.23 9.19
N ARG A 109 12.27 13.07 8.70
CA ARG A 109 11.94 14.38 8.14
C ARG A 109 11.06 14.22 6.91
N ASP A 110 11.44 13.32 6.01
CA ASP A 110 10.70 13.09 4.76
C ASP A 110 9.33 12.44 5.05
N THR A 111 9.25 11.55 6.04
CA THR A 111 8.00 10.97 6.54
C THR A 111 7.08 12.05 7.12
N MET A 112 7.60 12.94 7.97
CA MET A 112 6.82 14.04 8.53
C MET A 112 6.34 15.02 7.46
N ALA A 113 7.19 15.34 6.47
CA ALA A 113 6.79 16.17 5.33
C ALA A 113 5.66 15.50 4.54
N GLY A 114 5.77 14.20 4.27
CA GLY A 114 4.72 13.41 3.62
C GLY A 114 3.40 13.39 4.39
N LEU A 115 3.46 13.22 5.72
CA LEU A 115 2.28 13.26 6.59
C LEU A 115 1.62 14.65 6.58
N VAL A 116 2.40 15.73 6.67
CA VAL A 116 1.88 17.11 6.63
C VAL A 116 1.22 17.38 5.28
N LEU A 117 1.86 17.01 4.18
CA LEU A 117 1.31 17.19 2.83
C LEU A 117 0.04 16.34 2.62
N GLY A 118 0.05 15.08 3.03
CA GLY A 118 -1.11 14.20 2.95
C GLY A 118 -2.29 14.69 3.79
N ALA A 119 -2.01 15.12 5.03
CA ALA A 119 -3.02 15.71 5.90
C ALA A 119 -3.60 17.00 5.31
N ALA A 120 -2.74 17.88 4.77
CA ALA A 120 -3.18 19.12 4.12
C ALA A 120 -4.05 18.84 2.88
N ALA A 121 -3.70 17.83 2.07
CA ALA A 121 -4.48 17.43 0.91
C ALA A 121 -5.87 16.92 1.31
N ILE A 122 -5.94 15.96 2.24
CA ILE A 122 -7.22 15.41 2.73
C ILE A 122 -8.05 16.49 3.42
N PHE A 123 -7.42 17.35 4.23
CA PHE A 123 -8.08 18.48 4.88
C PHE A 123 -8.70 19.42 3.85
N THR A 124 -8.00 19.73 2.77
CA THR A 124 -8.50 20.59 1.69
C THR A 124 -9.73 19.97 1.01
N VAL A 125 -9.69 18.66 0.69
CA VAL A 125 -10.84 17.95 0.09
C VAL A 125 -12.05 17.97 1.02
N VAL A 126 -11.85 17.66 2.30
CA VAL A 126 -12.93 17.66 3.29
C VAL A 126 -13.49 19.07 3.48
N LEU A 127 -12.63 20.09 3.57
CA LEU A 127 -13.03 21.49 3.72
C LEU A 127 -13.86 21.97 2.53
N LEU A 128 -13.38 21.75 1.30
CA LEU A 128 -14.10 22.13 0.09
C LEU A 128 -15.44 21.39 -0.03
N GLY A 129 -15.47 20.09 0.26
CA GLY A 129 -16.72 19.33 0.26
C GLY A 129 -17.69 19.75 1.36
N ALA A 130 -17.20 20.20 2.52
CA ALA A 130 -18.03 20.78 3.57
C ALA A 130 -18.60 22.14 3.14
N LEU A 131 -17.77 23.01 2.53
CA LEU A 131 -18.20 24.31 2.00
C LEU A 131 -19.21 24.16 0.85
N ALA A 132 -19.07 23.14 0.01
CA ALA A 132 -20.01 22.79 -1.04
C ALA A 132 -21.30 22.12 -0.52
N GLY A 133 -21.38 21.82 0.79
CA GLY A 133 -22.52 21.12 1.40
C GLY A 133 -22.60 19.63 1.07
N TRP A 134 -21.56 19.03 0.48
CA TRP A 134 -21.48 17.60 0.18
C TRP A 134 -21.23 16.75 1.43
N TYR A 135 -20.51 17.30 2.41
CA TYR A 135 -20.16 16.60 3.64
C TYR A 135 -20.77 17.25 4.88
N ARG A 136 -21.15 16.40 5.84
CA ARG A 136 -21.52 16.83 7.20
C ARG A 136 -20.49 16.30 8.18
N VAL A 137 -19.67 17.20 8.72
CA VAL A 137 -18.69 16.86 9.76
C VAL A 137 -19.45 16.59 11.06
N ARG A 138 -19.21 15.44 11.67
CA ARG A 138 -19.76 15.06 12.97
C ARG A 138 -18.63 14.79 13.93
N SER A 139 -18.75 15.30 15.14
CA SER A 139 -17.86 14.93 16.23
C SER A 139 -18.18 13.50 16.68
N PRO A 140 -17.16 12.70 17.05
CA PRO A 140 -17.40 11.41 17.69
C PRO A 140 -18.14 11.62 19.01
N ALA A 141 -19.03 10.70 19.37
CA ALA A 141 -19.84 10.80 20.58
C ALA A 141 -18.98 10.70 21.85
N ASN A 142 -17.86 9.99 21.79
CA ASN A 142 -16.90 9.87 22.87
C ASN A 142 -15.49 9.49 22.36
N ALA A 143 -14.51 9.52 23.26
CA ALA A 143 -13.12 9.18 22.94
C ALA A 143 -12.93 7.73 22.47
N ALA A 144 -13.75 6.80 22.97
CA ALA A 144 -13.68 5.39 22.57
C ALA A 144 -14.11 5.19 21.12
N GLU A 145 -15.16 5.88 20.68
CA GLU A 145 -15.58 5.89 19.28
C GLU A 145 -14.50 6.48 18.38
N ALA A 146 -13.91 7.61 18.78
CA ALA A 146 -12.80 8.23 18.05
C ALA A 146 -11.61 7.27 17.88
N ALA A 147 -11.21 6.61 18.98
CA ALA A 147 -10.11 5.64 18.97
C ALA A 147 -10.43 4.43 18.08
N ARG A 148 -11.67 3.93 18.11
CA ARG A 148 -12.12 2.83 17.25
C ARG A 148 -12.05 3.19 15.77
N VAL A 149 -12.57 4.35 15.38
CA VAL A 149 -12.55 4.82 13.99
C VAL A 149 -11.12 5.02 13.51
N LEU A 150 -10.28 5.65 14.33
CA LEU A 150 -8.85 5.83 14.02
C LEU A 150 -8.13 4.48 13.87
N GLY A 151 -8.33 3.55 14.81
CA GLY A 151 -7.73 2.22 14.76
C GLY A 151 -8.15 1.44 13.52
N ALA A 152 -9.45 1.45 13.18
CA ALA A 152 -9.96 0.81 11.97
C ALA A 152 -9.36 1.45 10.71
N ALA A 153 -9.32 2.79 10.63
CA ALA A 153 -8.73 3.50 9.50
C ALA A 153 -7.25 3.16 9.33
N LEU A 154 -6.47 3.11 10.40
CA LEU A 154 -5.06 2.71 10.36
C LEU A 154 -4.89 1.27 9.89
N LEU A 155 -5.67 0.33 10.42
CA LEU A 155 -5.58 -1.09 10.07
C LEU A 155 -5.93 -1.38 8.61
N VAL A 156 -6.76 -0.55 7.99
CA VAL A 156 -7.16 -0.69 6.57
C VAL A 156 -6.24 0.10 5.65
N LEU A 157 -6.01 1.39 5.94
CA LEU A 157 -5.34 2.30 5.01
C LEU A 157 -3.82 2.16 5.03
N LEU A 158 -3.21 1.78 6.14
CA LEU A 158 -1.75 1.60 6.22
C LEU A 158 -1.25 0.49 5.27
N PRO A 159 -1.82 -0.74 5.29
CA PRO A 159 -1.42 -1.77 4.33
C PRO A 159 -1.79 -1.40 2.89
N ALA A 160 -2.92 -0.70 2.66
CA ALA A 160 -3.28 -0.23 1.32
C ALA A 160 -2.25 0.78 0.76
N ALA A 161 -1.83 1.76 1.55
CA ALA A 161 -0.79 2.71 1.16
C ALA A 161 0.56 2.00 0.92
N ALA A 162 0.90 1.01 1.75
CA ALA A 162 2.11 0.22 1.57
C ALA A 162 2.08 -0.60 0.26
N VAL A 163 0.92 -1.14 -0.12
CA VAL A 163 0.73 -1.84 -1.41
C VAL A 163 1.03 -0.92 -2.59
N GLU A 164 0.51 0.31 -2.58
CA GLU A 164 0.74 1.28 -3.64
C GLU A 164 2.23 1.64 -3.75
N GLU A 165 2.88 1.92 -2.62
CA GLU A 165 4.32 2.24 -2.59
C GLU A 165 5.17 1.08 -3.13
N VAL A 166 4.91 -0.15 -2.67
CA VAL A 166 5.66 -1.35 -3.10
C VAL A 166 5.40 -1.66 -4.58
N ALA A 167 4.15 -1.63 -5.04
CA ALA A 167 3.84 -1.97 -6.43
C ALA A 167 4.36 -0.89 -7.41
N MET A 168 4.11 0.39 -7.12
CA MET A 168 4.43 1.48 -8.03
C MET A 168 5.90 1.85 -7.97
N ARG A 169 6.42 2.16 -6.77
CA ARG A 169 7.82 2.61 -6.61
C ARG A 169 8.79 1.46 -6.43
N GLY A 170 8.34 0.33 -5.88
CA GLY A 170 9.18 -0.85 -5.76
C GLY A 170 9.40 -1.59 -7.09
N TYR A 171 8.51 -1.45 -8.08
CA TYR A 171 8.65 -2.17 -9.35
C TYR A 171 8.40 -1.31 -10.60
N VAL A 172 7.20 -0.75 -10.76
CA VAL A 172 6.77 -0.11 -12.01
C VAL A 172 7.66 1.08 -12.40
N LEU A 173 8.09 1.90 -11.45
CA LEU A 173 8.95 3.06 -11.73
C LEU A 173 10.43 2.71 -11.87
N GLN A 174 10.83 1.47 -11.55
CA GLN A 174 12.23 1.02 -11.63
C GLN A 174 12.53 0.15 -12.85
N THR A 175 11.50 -0.11 -13.67
CA THR A 175 11.57 -0.97 -14.86
C THR A 175 11.84 -0.18 -16.12
#